data_AF-A0A540NNB8-F1
#
_entry.id   AF-A0A540NNB8-F1
#
_cell.length_a   1.000
_cell.length_b   1.000
_cell.length_c   1.000
_cell.angle_alpha   90.00
_cell.angle_beta   90.00
_cell.angle_gamma   90.00
#
_symmetry.space_group_name_H-M   'P 1'
#
loop_
_entity.id
_entity.type
_entity.pdbx_description
1 polymer ?
#
loop_
_entity_poly.entity_id
_entity_poly.type
_entity_poly.pdbx_seq_one_letter_code
_entity_poly.pdbx_strand_id
1 'polypeptide(L)' 'MKLKELHKKRKGWKKKLWPQSQEDVQLLFSLIDAKVLSRTLRMVRISKEQLFWCEEKMKKLDLVDGKLWRDPSPTLFPCQ' A
#
# COMPACT_ATOMS: atom_id res chain seq x y z
N MET A 1 7.59 8.04 10.35
CA MET A 1 7.29 6.72 10.98
C MET A 1 7.32 5.63 9.91
N LYS A 2 7.91 4.45 10.19
CA LYS A 2 7.92 3.32 9.24
C LYS A 2 6.53 2.65 9.19
N LEU A 3 6.04 2.29 8.01
CA LEU A 3 4.75 1.58 7.80
C LEU A 3 4.58 0.35 8.71
N LYS A 4 5.68 -0.34 8.99
CA LYS A 4 5.72 -1.50 9.90
C LYS A 4 5.36 -1.16 11.35
N GLU A 5 5.72 0.03 11.82
CA GLU A 5 5.40 0.50 13.17
C GLU A 5 3.92 0.89 13.29
N LEU A 6 3.35 1.49 12.24
CA LEU A 6 1.91 1.78 12.16
C LEU A 6 1.09 0.48 12.24
N HIS A 7 1.53 -0.56 11.52
CA HIS A 7 0.89 -1.87 11.54
C HIS A 7 1.03 -2.57 12.90
N LYS A 8 2.19 -2.48 13.57
CA LYS A 8 2.41 -3.08 14.90
C LYS A 8 1.57 -2.41 15.99
N LYS A 9 1.46 -1.08 15.97
CA LYS A 9 0.63 -0.31 16.91
C LYS A 9 -0.86 -0.67 16.80
N ARG A 10 -1.34 -1.03 15.60
CA ARG A 10 -2.74 -1.42 15.36
C ARG A 10 -3.04 -2.92 15.56
N LYS A 11 -2.06 -3.80 15.77
CA LYS A 11 -2.32 -5.23 16.09
C LYS A 11 -3.08 -5.45 17.40
N GLY A 12 -3.09 -4.48 18.32
CA GLY A 12 -3.97 -4.49 19.50
C GLY A 12 -5.45 -4.23 19.19
N TRP A 13 -5.77 -3.76 17.97
CA TRP A 13 -7.09 -3.33 17.53
C TRP A 13 -7.84 -4.42 16.74
N LYS A 14 -7.60 -5.70 17.03
CA LYS A 14 -8.20 -6.87 16.35
C LYS A 14 -9.74 -6.99 16.45
N LYS A 15 -10.49 -5.94 16.78
CA LYS A 15 -11.95 -6.00 16.95
C LYS A 15 -12.79 -5.41 15.82
N LYS A 16 -12.21 -4.86 14.75
CA LYS A 16 -12.98 -4.52 13.54
C LYS A 16 -12.15 -4.77 12.28
N LEU A 17 -12.34 -5.93 11.65
CA LEU A 17 -11.70 -6.31 10.38
C LEU A 17 -12.13 -5.42 9.20
N TRP A 18 -13.24 -4.71 9.37
CA TRP A 18 -13.80 -3.81 8.37
C TRP A 18 -13.53 -2.36 8.75
N PRO A 19 -13.04 -1.54 7.79
CA PRO A 19 -12.82 -0.13 8.03
C PRO A 19 -14.12 0.54 8.46
N GLN A 20 -14.05 1.41 9.48
CA GLN A 20 -15.24 2.05 10.06
C GLN A 20 -15.34 3.53 9.71
N SER A 21 -14.26 4.09 9.17
CA SER A 21 -14.19 5.46 8.70
C SER A 21 -13.54 5.51 7.33
N GLN A 22 -13.67 6.66 6.65
CA GLN A 22 -12.99 6.90 5.38
C GLN A 22 -11.47 6.83 5.55
N GLU A 23 -10.90 7.25 6.68
CA GLU A 23 -9.47 7.11 6.92
C GLU A 23 -9.03 5.65 7.05
N ASP A 24 -9.86 4.80 7.68
CA ASP A 24 -9.58 3.36 7.75
C ASP A 24 -9.67 2.69 6.37
N VAL A 25 -10.59 3.13 5.50
CA VAL A 25 -10.68 2.67 4.10
C VAL A 25 -9.42 3.06 3.34
N GLN A 26 -8.98 4.32 3.45
CA GLN A 26 -7.75 4.80 2.81
C GLN A 26 -6.53 4.01 3.30
N LEU A 27 -6.42 3.79 4.62
CA LEU A 27 -5.34 2.97 5.17
C LEU A 27 -5.37 1.54 4.65
N LEU A 28 -6.55 0.91 4.58
CA LEU A 28 -6.70 -0.45 4.07
C LEU A 28 -6.20 -0.54 2.63
N PHE A 29 -6.62 0.37 1.76
CA PHE A 29 -6.17 0.40 0.37
C PHE A 29 -4.67 0.64 0.22
N SER A 30 -4.11 1.53 1.03
CA SER A 30 -2.67 1.78 1.02
C SER A 30 -1.86 0.59 1.54
N LEU A 31 -2.38 -0.16 2.52
CA LEU A 31 -1.79 -1.43 2.97
C LEU A 31 -1.86 -2.51 1.88
N ILE A 32 -2.96 -2.55 1.12
CA ILE A 32 -3.10 -3.43 -0.04
C ILE A 32 -2.06 -3.09 -1.09
N ASP A 33 -1.94 -1.82 -1.49
CA ASP A 33 -0.94 -1.37 -2.47
C ASP A 33 0.49 -1.73 -2.02
N ALA A 34 0.84 -1.45 -0.76
CA ALA A 34 2.14 -1.82 -0.19
C ALA A 34 2.39 -3.33 -0.21
N LYS A 35 1.36 -4.14 -0.01
CA LYS A 35 1.45 -5.61 -0.06
C LYS A 35 1.63 -6.09 -1.49
N VAL A 36 0.90 -5.53 -2.46
CA VAL A 36 1.04 -5.83 -3.89
C VAL A 36 2.46 -5.48 -4.35
N LEU A 37 2.93 -4.26 -4.07
CA LEU A 37 4.30 -3.82 -4.34
C LEU A 37 5.33 -4.82 -3.79
N SER A 38 5.19 -5.20 -2.52
CA SER A 38 6.09 -6.16 -1.89
C SER A 38 6.03 -7.55 -2.54
N ARG A 39 4.93 -7.95 -3.18
CA ARG A 39 4.84 -9.23 -3.89
C ARG A 39 5.41 -9.15 -5.29
N THR A 40 5.11 -8.09 -6.03
CA THR A 40 5.70 -7.86 -7.35
C THR A 40 7.23 -7.82 -7.27
N LEU A 41 7.79 -7.05 -6.33
CA LEU A 41 9.24 -6.95 -6.12
C LEU A 41 9.91 -8.27 -5.67
N ARG A 42 9.14 -9.30 -5.31
CA ARG A 42 9.64 -10.63 -4.92
C ARG A 42 9.38 -11.70 -5.98
N MET A 43 8.85 -11.33 -7.14
CA MET A 43 8.68 -12.26 -8.24
C MET A 43 10.04 -12.76 -8.74
N VAL A 44 10.12 -14.05 -9.09
CA VAL A 44 11.36 -14.68 -9.59
C VAL A 44 11.82 -14.03 -10.90
N ARG A 45 10.87 -13.59 -11.74
CA ARG A 45 11.10 -12.82 -12.95
C ARG A 45 10.23 -11.57 -12.87
N ILE A 46 10.85 -10.40 -12.92
CA ILE A 46 10.19 -9.11 -12.92
C ILE A 46 10.60 -8.35 -14.18
N SER A 47 9.63 -7.81 -14.91
CA SER A 47 9.90 -6.99 -16.10
C SER A 47 10.27 -5.54 -15.71
N LYS A 48 10.84 -4.79 -16.67
CA LYS A 48 11.15 -3.37 -16.45
C LYS A 48 9.87 -2.56 -16.27
N GLU A 49 8.82 -2.89 -17.01
CA GLU A 49 7.50 -2.29 -16.91
C GLU A 49 6.89 -2.50 -15.52
N GLN A 50 7.04 -3.70 -14.96
CA GLN A 50 6.58 -4.02 -13.59
C GLN A 50 7.38 -3.27 -12.53
N LEU A 51 8.68 -3.08 -12.72
CA LEU A 51 9.51 -2.25 -11.84
C LEU A 51 9.11 -0.77 -11.89
N PHE A 52 8.92 -0.23 -13.09
CA PHE A 52 8.46 1.15 -13.28
C PHE A 52 7.07 1.36 -12.68
N TRP A 53 6.17 0.40 -12.89
CA TRP A 53 4.86 0.41 -12.23
C TRP A 53 4.98 0.43 -10.71
N CYS A 54 5.90 -0.36 -10.14
CA CYS A 54 6.13 -0.37 -8.70
C CYS A 54 6.61 0.99 -8.19
N GLU A 55 7.54 1.63 -8.91
CA GLU A 55 8.04 2.96 -8.60
C GLU A 55 6.92 4.01 -8.60
N GLU A 56 6.16 4.08 -9.69
CA GLU A 56 5.05 5.03 -9.85
C GLU A 56 3.94 4.80 -8.82
N LYS A 57 3.63 3.54 -8.51
CA LYS A 57 2.64 3.20 -7.48
C LYS A 57 3.12 3.57 -6.07
N MET A 58 4.43 3.50 -5.81
CA MET A 58 5.00 3.90 -4.52
C MET A 58 5.02 5.41 -4.33
N LYS A 59 5.26 6.19 -5.40
CA LYS A 59 5.15 7.68 -5.38
C LYS A 59 3.74 8.17 -5.05
N LYS A 60 2.72 7.35 -5.29
CA LYS A 60 1.31 7.64 -4.97
C LYS A 60 0.93 7.32 -3.51
N LEU A 61 1.86 6.82 -2.70
CA LEU A 61 1.68 6.51 -1.28
C LEU A 61 2.50 7.46 -0.41
N ASP A 62 1.84 8.42 0.23
CA ASP A 62 2.50 9.39 1.09
C ASP A 62 2.22 9.15 2.58
N LEU A 63 3.23 9.37 3.42
CA LEU A 63 3.12 9.28 4.88
C LEU A 63 3.22 10.68 5.48
N VAL A 64 2.08 11.35 5.63
CA VAL A 64 1.99 12.70 6.22
C VAL A 64 1.40 12.59 7.63
N ASP A 65 2.10 13.11 8.63
CA ASP A 65 1.68 13.12 10.04
C ASP A 65 1.29 11.74 10.62
N GLY A 66 1.94 10.68 10.13
CA GLY A 66 1.63 9.31 10.55
C GLY A 66 0.31 8.76 9.98
N LYS A 67 -0.35 9.51 9.09
CA LYS A 67 -1.46 9.07 8.25
C LYS A 67 -0.93 8.70 6.87
N LEU A 68 -1.54 7.67 6.27
CA LEU A 68 -1.15 7.15 4.97
C LEU A 68 -2.13 7.71 3.94
N TRP A 69 -1.64 8.58 3.08
CA TRP A 69 -2.37 9.18 1.97
C TRP A 69 -2.13 8.39 0.70
N ARG A 70 -3.18 8.26 -0.11
CA ARG A 70 -3.17 7.53 -1.36
C ARG A 70 -3.80 8.37 -2.44
N ASP A 71 -3.11 8.51 -3.56
CA ASP A 71 -3.72 9.05 -4.77
C ASP A 71 -4.78 8.05 -5.29
N PRO A 72 -6.03 8.49 -5.52
CA PRO A 72 -7.11 7.58 -5.91
C PRO A 72 -6.99 7.08 -7.36
N SER A 73 -6.07 7.61 -8.16
CA SER A 73 -5.96 7.27 -9.58
C SER A 73 -5.49 5.82 -9.76
N PRO A 74 -6.27 4.98 -10.46
CA PRO A 74 -5.88 3.59 -10.68
C PRO A 74 -4.61 3.55 -11.55
N THR A 75 -3.59 2.86 -11.05
CA THR A 75 -2.44 2.44 -11.86
C THR A 75 -2.61 0.95 -12.11
N LEU A 76 -2.97 0.59 -13.35
CA LEU A 76 -3.19 -0.81 -13.74
C LEU A 76 -1.86 -1.56 -13.77
N PHE A 77 -1.87 -2.80 -13.30
CA PHE A 77 -0.68 -3.64 -13.30
C PHE A 77 -0.30 -4.06 -14.73
N PRO A 78 0.97 -3.94 -15.15
CA PRO A 78 1.40 -4.37 -16.47
C PRO A 78 1.49 -5.91 -16.52
N CYS A 79 0.66 -6.51 -17.39
CA CYS A 79 0.53 -7.96 -17.57
C CYS A 79 1.18 -8.49 -18.86
N GLN A 80 2.11 -7.74 -19.45
CA GLN A 80 2.79 -8.12 -20.69
C GLN A 80 3.99 -9.05 -20.43
#